data_AF-A0A1G6I2W4-F1
#
_entry.id   AF-A0A1G6I2W4-F1
#
_cell.length_a   1.000
_cell.length_b   1.000
_cell.length_c   1.000
_cell.angle_alpha   90.00
_cell.angle_beta   90.00
_cell.angle_gamma   90.00
#
_symmetry.space_group_name_H-M   'P 1'
#
loop_
_entity.id
_entity.type
_entity.pdbx_description
1 polymer ?
#
loop_
_entity_poly.entity_id
_entity_poly.type
_entity_poly.pdbx_seq_one_letter_code
_entity_poly.pdbx_strand_id
1 'polypeptide(L)'
;MQAITVSPAQLLTIFLGKEVQLNQLADGLYLLAAQKNNSPQLPSEMAGAIVALTAGQVTLVSLVHPFAVADQTGIFNVDDAQIHREPYNWFGPQALVIEKKLQDFLKDYDGPRDDQQGVPRQYIPDEIARPVLLSDRYWQDYIPFVNDPDGQFAAQIKPIFTK
;
A
#
# COMPACT_ATOMS: atom_id res chain seq x y z
N MET A 1 -13.87 13.67 2.16
CA MET A 1 -14.48 12.34 1.96
C MET A 1 -14.87 11.74 3.30
N GLN A 2 -15.91 10.90 3.35
CA GLN A 2 -16.25 10.15 4.56
C GLN A 2 -15.27 8.98 4.75
N ALA A 3 -14.76 8.83 5.96
CA ALA A 3 -13.87 7.76 6.38
C ALA A 3 -14.55 6.89 7.44
N ILE A 4 -14.19 5.61 7.47
CA ILE A 4 -14.65 4.64 8.45
C ILE A 4 -13.47 3.86 9.00
N THR A 5 -13.50 3.60 10.29
CA THR A 5 -12.45 2.84 10.96
C THR A 5 -12.82 1.36 11.00
N VAL A 6 -11.92 0.50 10.56
CA VAL A 6 -12.06 -0.96 10.53
C VAL A 6 -10.92 -1.61 11.31
N SER A 7 -11.06 -2.88 11.66
CA SER A 7 -9.93 -3.58 12.26
C SER A 7 -8.76 -3.66 11.27
N PRO A 8 -7.50 -3.63 11.74
CA PRO A 8 -6.32 -3.73 10.88
C PRO A 8 -6.34 -4.99 9.98
N ALA A 9 -6.83 -6.12 10.51
CA ALA A 9 -6.95 -7.35 9.76
C ALA A 9 -7.98 -7.24 8.63
N GLN A 10 -9.11 -6.56 8.86
CA GLN A 10 -10.09 -6.27 7.79
C GLN A 10 -9.49 -5.36 6.72
N LEU A 11 -8.73 -4.33 7.11
CA LEU A 11 -8.07 -3.44 6.16
C LEU A 11 -7.11 -4.22 5.25
N LEU A 12 -6.24 -5.06 5.80
CA LEU A 12 -5.33 -5.90 5.01
C LEU A 12 -6.08 -6.91 4.14
N THR A 13 -7.18 -7.48 4.65
CA THR A 13 -8.04 -8.39 3.87
C THR A 13 -8.58 -7.69 2.61
N ILE A 14 -9.00 -6.43 2.76
CA ILE A 14 -9.49 -5.60 1.65
C ILE A 14 -8.35 -5.23 0.69
N PHE A 15 -7.15 -4.91 1.20
CA PHE A 15 -5.98 -4.68 0.35
C PHE A 15 -5.65 -5.90 -0.51
N LEU A 16 -5.80 -7.10 0.03
CA LEU A 16 -5.63 -8.37 -0.71
C LEU A 16 -6.76 -8.65 -1.71
N GLY A 17 -7.75 -7.76 -1.85
CA GLY A 17 -8.89 -7.90 -2.75
C GLY A 17 -9.89 -8.96 -2.30
N LYS A 18 -9.85 -9.38 -1.03
CA LYS A 18 -10.79 -10.37 -0.49
C LYS A 18 -12.08 -9.69 -0.03
N GLU A 19 -13.17 -10.43 -0.11
CA GLU A 19 -14.49 -9.93 0.27
C GLU A 19 -14.57 -9.66 1.77
N VAL A 20 -15.11 -8.49 2.12
CA VAL A 20 -15.46 -8.09 3.47
C VAL A 20 -16.87 -7.50 3.44
N GLN A 21 -17.65 -7.78 4.47
CA GLN A 21 -18.95 -7.16 4.67
C GLN A 21 -18.85 -6.10 5.77
N LEU A 22 -19.39 -4.92 5.49
CA LEU A 22 -19.56 -3.85 6.46
C LEU A 22 -21.05 -3.55 6.56
N ASN A 23 -21.66 -4.07 7.62
CA ASN A 23 -23.09 -3.92 7.86
C ASN A 23 -23.38 -2.51 8.42
N GLN A 24 -24.61 -2.04 8.24
CA GLN A 24 -25.14 -0.78 8.82
C GLN A 24 -24.58 0.53 8.24
N LEU A 25 -23.87 0.49 7.13
CA LEU A 25 -23.45 1.68 6.38
C LEU A 25 -24.31 1.86 5.13
N ALA A 26 -24.51 3.12 4.74
CA ALA A 26 -25.19 3.45 3.48
C ALA A 26 -24.28 3.14 2.29
N ASP A 27 -24.87 2.86 1.12
CA ASP A 27 -24.11 2.69 -0.11
C ASP A 27 -23.35 3.99 -0.47
N GLY A 28 -22.13 3.86 -0.97
CA GLY A 28 -21.29 5.01 -1.29
C GLY A 28 -19.79 4.72 -1.32
N LEU A 29 -19.00 5.79 -1.43
CA LEU A 29 -17.54 5.74 -1.37
C LEU A 29 -17.06 6.11 0.02
N TYR A 30 -16.20 5.27 0.59
CA TYR A 30 -15.62 5.47 1.90
C TYR A 30 -14.11 5.31 1.86
N LEU A 31 -13.41 6.15 2.63
CA LEU A 31 -12.02 5.92 2.98
C LEU A 31 -11.97 4.95 4.17
N LEU A 32 -11.08 3.96 4.13
CA LEU A 32 -10.85 3.03 5.22
C LEU A 32 -9.62 3.40 6.01
N ALA A 33 -9.78 3.40 7.33
CA ALA A 33 -8.72 3.60 8.30
C ALA A 33 -8.58 2.40 9.24
N ALA A 34 -7.35 2.08 9.62
CA ALA A 34 -7.05 1.08 10.64
C ALA A 34 -7.28 1.68 12.05
N GLN A 35 -8.01 0.93 12.88
CA GLN A 35 -8.08 1.20 14.30
C GLN A 35 -6.70 1.14 14.96
N LYS A 36 -6.52 1.93 16.01
CA LYS A 36 -5.35 1.82 16.87
C LYS A 36 -5.21 0.39 17.41
N ASN A 37 -4.02 -0.17 17.33
CA ASN A 37 -3.75 -1.52 17.84
C ASN A 37 -2.27 -1.72 18.20
N ASN A 38 -2.01 -2.80 18.93
CA ASN A 38 -0.66 -3.24 19.32
C ASN A 38 -0.35 -4.65 18.80
N SER A 39 -1.05 -5.11 17.77
CA SER A 39 -0.79 -6.42 17.17
C SER A 39 0.46 -6.32 16.27
N PRO A 40 1.44 -7.23 16.39
CA PRO A 40 2.65 -7.16 15.57
C PRO A 40 2.33 -7.18 14.08
N GLN A 41 3.07 -6.38 13.31
CA GLN A 41 3.03 -6.33 11.85
C GLN A 41 1.68 -5.87 11.24
N LEU A 42 0.77 -5.32 12.06
CA LEU A 42 -0.49 -4.76 11.59
C LEU A 42 -0.45 -3.23 11.52
N PRO A 43 -1.15 -2.62 10.55
CA PRO A 43 -1.26 -1.17 10.46
C PRO A 43 -2.07 -0.59 11.62
N SER A 44 -1.72 0.59 12.10
CA SER A 44 -2.38 1.31 13.19
C SER A 44 -2.53 2.79 12.85
N GLU A 45 -3.68 3.39 13.21
CA GLU A 45 -3.95 4.84 13.09
C GLU A 45 -3.63 5.41 11.69
N MET A 46 -4.00 4.65 10.65
CA MET A 46 -3.65 4.97 9.27
C MET A 46 -4.81 4.75 8.31
N ALA A 47 -5.04 5.70 7.41
CA ALA A 47 -5.90 5.50 6.25
C ALA A 47 -5.12 4.94 5.06
N GLY A 48 -5.73 4.00 4.33
CA GLY A 48 -5.00 3.30 3.25
C GLY A 48 -5.83 2.74 2.10
N ALA A 49 -7.16 2.84 2.09
CA ALA A 49 -7.95 2.43 0.92
C ALA A 49 -9.21 3.26 0.73
N ILE A 50 -9.60 3.46 -0.53
CA ILE A 50 -10.95 3.87 -0.90
C ILE A 50 -11.72 2.62 -1.32
N VAL A 51 -12.93 2.47 -0.79
CA VAL A 51 -13.84 1.39 -1.14
C VAL A 51 -15.18 1.92 -1.59
N ALA A 52 -15.85 1.14 -2.43
CA ALA A 52 -17.26 1.29 -2.72
C ALA A 52 -18.03 0.28 -1.87
N LEU A 53 -19.07 0.77 -1.19
CA LEU A 53 -20.05 -0.06 -0.50
C LEU A 53 -21.31 -0.15 -1.34
N THR A 54 -21.79 -1.37 -1.58
CA THR A 54 -23.06 -1.62 -2.27
C THR A 54 -23.75 -2.80 -1.62
N ALA A 55 -24.93 -2.58 -1.03
CA ALA A 55 -25.68 -3.58 -0.27
C ALA A 55 -24.82 -4.27 0.83
N GLY A 56 -23.96 -3.50 1.49
CA GLY A 56 -23.06 -4.00 2.55
C GLY A 56 -21.80 -4.73 2.06
N GLN A 57 -21.67 -4.98 0.74
CA GLN A 57 -20.47 -5.57 0.14
C GLN A 57 -19.41 -4.50 -0.12
N VAL A 58 -18.19 -4.76 0.34
CA VAL A 58 -17.04 -3.87 0.13
C VAL A 58 -16.28 -4.26 -1.12
N THR A 59 -16.11 -3.29 -2.03
CA THR A 59 -15.23 -3.42 -3.21
C THR A 59 -14.08 -2.43 -3.09
N LEU A 60 -12.84 -2.91 -3.15
CA LEU A 60 -11.66 -2.04 -3.22
C LEU A 60 -11.67 -1.23 -4.53
N VAL A 61 -11.69 0.09 -4.42
CA VAL A 61 -11.63 0.99 -5.57
C VAL A 61 -10.17 1.39 -5.85
N SER A 62 -9.43 1.76 -4.81
CA SER A 62 -8.05 2.21 -4.95
C SER A 62 -7.34 2.11 -3.60
N LEU A 63 -6.07 1.69 -3.65
CA LEU A 63 -5.17 1.86 -2.53
C LEU A 63 -4.82 3.35 -2.39
N VAL A 64 -4.71 3.82 -1.16
CA VAL A 64 -4.33 5.21 -0.84
C VAL A 64 -2.94 5.20 -0.23
N HIS A 65 -2.14 6.19 -0.60
CA HIS A 65 -0.84 6.42 0.00
C HIS A 65 -1.03 6.60 1.51
N PRO A 66 -0.31 5.87 2.36
CA PRO A 66 -0.62 5.81 3.78
C PRO A 66 -0.43 7.19 4.42
N PHE A 67 -1.40 7.59 5.24
CA PHE A 67 -1.29 8.80 6.05
C PHE A 67 -1.97 8.61 7.40
N ALA A 68 -1.49 9.37 8.38
CA ALA A 68 -1.96 9.30 9.76
C ALA A 68 -3.40 9.81 9.85
N VAL A 69 -4.23 9.08 10.59
CA VAL A 69 -5.54 9.57 11.01
C VAL A 69 -5.64 9.45 12.52
N ALA A 70 -6.26 10.45 13.16
CA ALA A 70 -6.55 10.37 14.58
C ALA A 70 -7.48 9.17 14.85
N ASP A 71 -7.26 8.49 15.99
CA ASP A 71 -8.15 7.42 16.43
C ASP A 71 -9.56 7.98 16.64
N GLN A 72 -10.46 7.60 15.73
CA GLN A 72 -11.86 8.01 15.75
C GLN A 72 -12.74 6.78 15.61
N THR A 73 -13.79 6.72 16.42
CA THR A 73 -14.81 5.69 16.33
C THR A 73 -15.93 6.14 15.40
N GLY A 74 -16.37 5.24 14.52
CA GLY A 74 -17.49 5.51 13.59
C GLY A 74 -17.06 6.21 12.30
N ILE A 75 -17.99 6.97 11.72
CA ILE A 75 -17.81 7.68 10.45
C ILE A 75 -17.30 9.09 10.74
N PHE A 76 -16.25 9.52 10.05
CA PHE A 76 -15.68 10.86 10.19
C PHE A 76 -15.30 11.45 8.84
N ASN A 77 -15.00 12.75 8.81
CA ASN A 77 -14.60 13.42 7.59
C ASN A 77 -13.09 13.56 7.53
N VAL A 78 -12.52 13.28 6.36
CA VAL A 78 -11.13 13.53 6.01
C VAL A 78 -11.08 14.54 4.88
N ASP A 79 -10.11 15.46 4.97
CA ASP A 79 -9.82 16.41 3.91
C ASP A 79 -9.31 15.68 2.66
N ASP A 80 -9.95 15.94 1.52
CA ASP A 80 -9.60 15.31 0.24
C ASP A 80 -8.16 15.64 -0.18
N ALA A 81 -7.61 16.77 0.27
CA ALA A 81 -6.22 17.14 -0.01
C ALA A 81 -5.19 16.17 0.59
N GLN A 82 -5.57 15.39 1.60
CA GLN A 82 -4.70 14.36 2.20
C GLN A 82 -4.77 13.02 1.46
N ILE A 83 -5.77 12.83 0.59
CA ILE A 83 -6.06 11.54 -0.03
C ILE A 83 -5.31 11.44 -1.36
N HIS A 84 -4.16 10.78 -1.33
CA HIS A 84 -3.37 10.48 -2.52
C HIS A 84 -3.62 9.04 -2.96
N ARG A 85 -4.24 8.85 -4.13
CA ARG A 85 -4.47 7.50 -4.68
C ARG A 85 -3.17 6.91 -5.23
N GLU A 86 -2.92 5.66 -4.90
CA GLU A 86 -1.86 4.89 -5.52
C GLU A 86 -2.27 4.43 -6.92
N PRO A 87 -1.34 4.45 -7.89
CA PRO A 87 -1.61 3.95 -9.24
C PRO A 87 -1.72 2.43 -9.30
N TYR A 88 -1.23 1.72 -8.28
CA TYR A 88 -1.23 0.26 -8.20
C TYR A 88 -1.67 -0.20 -6.81
N ASN A 89 -2.25 -1.41 -6.73
CA ASN A 89 -2.42 -2.09 -5.46
C ASN A 89 -1.16 -2.89 -5.12
N TRP A 90 -0.34 -2.36 -4.22
CA TRP A 90 0.92 -2.97 -3.78
C TRP A 90 0.77 -4.28 -3.01
N PHE A 91 -0.44 -4.60 -2.53
CA PHE A 91 -0.76 -5.88 -1.89
C PHE A 91 -1.35 -6.90 -2.87
N GLY A 92 -1.65 -6.48 -4.10
CA GLY A 92 -2.35 -7.27 -5.09
C GLY A 92 -1.43 -7.91 -6.16
N PRO A 93 -2.03 -8.66 -7.10
CA PRO A 93 -1.28 -9.33 -8.18
C PRO A 93 -0.47 -8.38 -9.07
N GLN A 94 -0.85 -7.11 -9.17
CA GLN A 94 -0.12 -6.11 -9.97
C GLN A 94 1.30 -5.89 -9.46
N ALA A 95 1.52 -5.92 -8.13
CA ALA A 95 2.85 -5.79 -7.54
C ALA A 95 3.78 -6.93 -8.01
N LEU A 96 3.27 -8.17 -8.03
CA LEU A 96 4.00 -9.34 -8.50
C LEU A 96 4.37 -9.24 -9.98
N VAL A 97 3.48 -8.67 -10.81
CA VAL A 97 3.78 -8.43 -12.24
C VAL A 97 4.88 -7.40 -12.41
N ILE A 98 4.87 -6.32 -11.62
CA ILE A 98 5.92 -5.29 -11.64
C ILE A 98 7.27 -5.88 -11.22
N GLU A 99 7.30 -6.64 -10.13
CA GLU A 99 8.50 -7.33 -9.66
C GLU A 99 9.05 -8.29 -10.72
N LYS A 100 8.16 -9.11 -11.31
CA LYS A 100 8.55 -10.05 -12.37
C LYS A 100 9.13 -9.33 -13.60
N LYS A 101 8.53 -8.22 -14.05
CA LYS A 101 9.05 -7.45 -15.18
C LYS A 101 10.47 -6.94 -14.94
N LEU A 102 10.75 -6.48 -13.72
CA LEU A 102 12.11 -6.09 -13.36
C LEU A 102 13.05 -7.29 -13.35
N GLN A 103 12.66 -8.41 -12.74
CA GLN A 103 13.49 -9.61 -12.69
C GLN A 103 13.81 -10.15 -14.09
N ASP A 104 12.81 -10.20 -14.98
CA ASP A 104 12.98 -10.62 -16.36
C ASP A 104 13.95 -9.68 -17.10
N PHE A 105 13.80 -8.36 -16.93
CA PHE A 105 14.76 -7.38 -17.47
C PHE A 105 16.19 -7.60 -16.94
N LEU A 106 16.37 -7.78 -15.64
CA LEU A 106 17.69 -7.96 -15.02
C LEU A 106 18.39 -9.25 -15.47
N LYS A 107 17.61 -10.30 -15.76
CA LYS A 107 18.12 -11.59 -16.22
C LYS A 107 18.69 -11.50 -17.63
N ASP A 108 18.01 -10.77 -18.51
CA ASP A 108 18.39 -10.65 -19.92
C ASP A 108 19.31 -9.44 -20.19
N TYR A 109 19.63 -8.65 -19.15
CA TYR A 109 20.50 -7.48 -19.25
C TYR A 109 21.99 -7.86 -19.42
N ASP A 110 22.56 -7.44 -20.54
CA ASP A 110 23.95 -7.68 -20.94
C ASP A 110 24.83 -6.41 -20.96
N GLY A 111 24.30 -5.27 -20.48
CA GLY A 111 24.98 -3.98 -20.47
C GLY A 111 25.93 -3.73 -19.28
N PRO A 112 26.47 -2.50 -19.16
CA PRO A 112 27.36 -2.12 -18.06
C PRO A 112 26.72 -2.24 -16.68
N ARG A 113 27.51 -2.66 -15.69
CA ARG A 113 27.12 -2.75 -14.28
C ARG A 113 27.90 -1.76 -13.42
N ASP A 114 27.34 -1.35 -12.29
CA ASP A 114 28.04 -0.52 -11.30
C ASP A 114 29.06 -1.34 -10.47
N ASP A 115 29.76 -0.67 -9.56
CA ASP A 115 30.77 -1.27 -8.68
C ASP A 115 30.21 -2.36 -7.75
N GLN A 116 28.89 -2.38 -7.54
CA GLN A 116 28.16 -3.38 -6.74
C GLN A 116 27.51 -4.48 -7.61
N GLN A 117 27.85 -4.54 -8.91
CA GLN A 117 27.24 -5.46 -9.90
C GLN A 117 25.76 -5.17 -10.20
N GLY A 118 25.24 -4.02 -9.78
CA GLY A 118 23.90 -3.54 -10.09
C GLY A 118 23.77 -3.00 -11.51
N VAL A 119 22.53 -2.86 -11.99
CA VAL A 119 22.24 -2.18 -13.27
C VAL A 119 21.99 -0.70 -12.99
N PRO A 120 22.83 0.22 -13.51
CA PRO A 120 22.63 1.65 -13.27
C PRO A 120 21.25 2.10 -13.77
N ARG A 121 20.57 2.95 -12.98
CA ARG A 121 19.18 3.40 -13.25
C ARG A 121 18.96 3.93 -14.67
N GLN A 122 19.95 4.62 -15.26
CA GLN A 122 19.87 5.17 -16.61
C GLN A 122 19.72 4.12 -17.72
N TYR A 123 20.09 2.87 -17.45
CA TYR A 123 19.98 1.75 -18.40
C TYR A 123 18.68 0.95 -18.23
N ILE A 124 17.87 1.28 -17.22
CA ILE A 124 16.58 0.62 -16.97
C ILE A 124 15.46 1.45 -17.60
N PRO A 125 14.64 0.87 -18.50
CA PRO A 125 13.51 1.55 -19.09
C PRO A 125 12.57 2.14 -18.02
N ASP A 126 12.09 3.36 -18.25
CA ASP A 126 11.22 4.06 -17.28
C ASP A 126 9.93 3.31 -16.98
N GLU A 127 9.40 2.56 -17.95
CA GLU A 127 8.21 1.71 -17.77
C GLU A 127 8.42 0.57 -16.77
N ILE A 128 9.67 0.16 -16.53
CA ILE A 128 10.06 -0.85 -15.54
C ILE A 128 10.46 -0.17 -14.23
N ALA A 129 11.31 0.86 -14.32
CA ALA A 129 11.87 1.48 -13.13
C ALA A 129 10.86 2.34 -12.36
N ARG A 130 9.95 3.05 -13.04
CA ARG A 130 9.01 3.97 -12.38
C ARG A 130 8.04 3.25 -11.44
N PRO A 131 7.37 2.14 -11.82
CA PRO A 131 6.51 1.41 -10.90
C PRO A 131 7.28 0.85 -9.70
N VAL A 132 8.52 0.40 -9.91
CA VAL A 132 9.39 -0.11 -8.84
C VAL A 132 9.74 1.01 -7.84
N LEU A 133 10.10 2.21 -8.32
CA LEU A 133 10.36 3.36 -7.46
C LEU A 133 9.13 3.78 -6.64
N LEU A 134 7.93 3.69 -7.24
CA LEU A 134 6.68 3.98 -6.53
C LEU A 134 6.41 2.94 -5.45
N SER A 135 6.66 1.65 -5.73
CA SER A 135 6.55 0.57 -4.74
C SER A 135 7.51 0.80 -3.57
N ASP A 136 8.79 1.07 -3.85
CA ASP A 136 9.79 1.35 -2.81
C ASP A 136 9.36 2.53 -1.92
N ARG A 137 8.87 3.61 -2.55
CA ARG A 137 8.38 4.78 -1.83
C ARG A 137 7.18 4.45 -0.95
N TYR A 138 6.21 3.72 -1.49
CA TYR A 138 5.02 3.31 -0.75
C TYR A 138 5.39 2.51 0.49
N TRP A 139 6.23 1.50 0.36
CA TRP A 139 6.61 0.65 1.50
C TRP A 139 7.43 1.41 2.54
N GLN A 140 8.31 2.32 2.12
CA GLN A 140 9.04 3.19 3.06
C GLN A 140 8.09 4.07 3.87
N ASP A 141 7.08 4.66 3.23
CA ASP A 141 6.08 5.51 3.89
C ASP A 141 5.05 4.69 4.68
N TYR A 142 4.90 3.39 4.40
CA TYR A 142 4.03 2.45 5.12
C TYR A 142 4.61 2.01 6.47
N ILE A 143 5.95 1.87 6.57
CA ILE A 143 6.66 1.38 7.78
C ILE A 143 6.21 2.06 9.09
N PRO A 144 6.10 3.40 9.19
CA PRO A 144 5.77 4.06 10.45
C PRO A 144 4.39 3.71 11.00
N PHE A 145 3.50 3.19 10.15
CA PHE A 145 2.14 2.82 10.52
C PHE A 145 2.02 1.36 10.94
N VAL A 146 3.06 0.55 10.72
CA VAL A 146 3.08 -0.84 11.15
C VAL A 146 3.58 -0.91 12.59
N ASN A 147 2.86 -1.64 13.42
CA ASN A 147 3.37 -1.95 14.74
C ASN A 147 4.51 -2.98 14.65
N ASP A 148 5.73 -2.46 14.59
CA ASP A 148 6.98 -3.21 14.35
C ASP A 148 8.00 -2.97 15.48
N PRO A 149 7.71 -3.40 16.73
CA PRO A 149 8.56 -3.08 17.88
C PRO A 149 9.96 -3.72 17.82
N ASP A 150 10.12 -4.79 17.04
CA ASP A 150 11.38 -5.50 16.86
C ASP A 150 12.07 -5.19 15.52
N GLY A 151 11.48 -4.32 14.69
CA GLY A 151 12.05 -3.90 13.41
C GLY A 151 12.02 -5.00 12.32
N GLN A 152 11.32 -6.12 12.55
CA GLN A 152 11.30 -7.23 11.61
C GLN A 152 10.59 -6.88 10.30
N PHE A 153 9.53 -6.09 10.36
CA PHE A 153 8.83 -5.66 9.16
C PHE A 153 9.72 -4.71 8.34
N ALA A 154 10.29 -3.69 8.99
CA ALA A 154 11.17 -2.73 8.33
C ALA A 154 12.40 -3.42 7.68
N ALA A 155 12.96 -4.44 8.32
CA ALA A 155 14.09 -5.21 7.79
C ALA A 155 13.75 -6.04 6.51
N GLN A 156 12.47 -6.35 6.29
CA GLN A 156 12.01 -7.04 5.08
C GLN A 156 11.86 -6.09 3.89
N ILE A 157 11.65 -4.79 4.14
CA ILE A 157 11.52 -3.78 3.10
C ILE A 157 12.92 -3.41 2.59
N LYS A 158 13.34 -4.08 1.51
CA LYS A 158 14.59 -3.79 0.81
C LYS A 158 14.28 -2.96 -0.43
N PRO A 159 14.70 -1.68 -0.49
CA PRO A 159 14.52 -0.89 -1.70
C PRO A 159 15.27 -1.57 -2.83
N ILE A 160 14.61 -1.63 -3.98
CA ILE A 160 15.15 -2.27 -5.16
C ILE A 160 16.23 -1.38 -5.80
N PHE A 161 16.07 -0.06 -5.70
CA PHE A 161 17.09 0.89 -6.12
C PHE A 161 17.88 1.42 -4.92
N THR A 162 19.20 1.24 -4.94
CA THR A 162 20.13 1.97 -4.09
C THR A 162 20.32 3.39 -4.64
N LYS A 163 20.48 4.37 -3.75
CA LYS A 163 20.74 5.77 -4.11
C LYS A 163 22.10 5.95 -4.77
#